data_AF-A0A0F2GXK2-F1
#
_entry.id   AF-A0A0F2GXK2-F1
#
_cell.length_a   1.000
_cell.length_b   1.000
_cell.length_c   1.000
_cell.angle_alpha   90.00
_cell.angle_beta   90.00
_cell.angle_gamma   90.00
#
_symmetry.space_group_name_H-M   'P 1'
#
loop_
_entity.id
_entity.type
_entity.pdbx_description
1 polymer ?
#
loop_
_entity_poly.entity_id
_entity_poly.type
_entity_poly.pdbx_seq_one_letter_code
_entity_poly.pdbx_strand_id
1 'polypeptide(L)'
;MLKVIDVDYISEHTLALTFNDGYQGHADLSVYFSKKPFSEVKDFKRFSLTGDGSLNWSGIELSAATLRDITKGSQKPVEFGFNVQEMEAVIKQASWESMMEGRPDILQAAIRSYVEQFGHGQVIEKAGIKSRTSAYRSLKPETTPNFGTLVQLGHAVIELAKERTTTGG
;
A
#
# COMPACT_ATOMS: atom_id res chain seq x y z
N MET A 1 -6.22 1.97 13.28
CA MET A 1 -6.43 3.43 13.33
C MET A 1 -6.74 3.89 11.92
N LEU A 2 -7.71 4.81 11.75
CA LEU A 2 -8.10 5.34 10.45
C LEU A 2 -6.98 6.23 9.89
N LYS A 3 -6.70 6.13 8.59
CA LYS A 3 -5.65 6.89 7.90
C LYS A 3 -6.13 7.34 6.52
N VAL A 4 -5.77 8.56 6.10
CA VAL A 4 -5.74 8.91 4.68
C VAL A 4 -4.55 8.17 4.06
N ILE A 5 -4.78 7.48 2.95
CA ILE A 5 -3.75 6.74 2.20
C ILE A 5 -3.49 7.34 0.82
N ASP A 6 -4.42 8.15 0.32
CA ASP A 6 -4.28 8.86 -0.95
C ASP A 6 -5.08 10.16 -0.92
N VAL A 7 -4.59 11.16 -1.64
CA VAL A 7 -5.16 12.50 -1.68
C VAL A 7 -4.86 13.21 -3.01
N ASP A 8 -5.92 13.64 -3.68
CA ASP A 8 -5.84 14.43 -4.91
C ASP A 8 -6.49 15.80 -4.73
N TYR A 9 -5.83 16.84 -5.23
CA TYR A 9 -6.44 18.16 -5.35
C TYR A 9 -7.42 18.18 -6.53
N ILE A 10 -8.66 18.62 -6.28
CA ILE A 10 -9.70 18.72 -7.30
C ILE A 10 -9.90 20.17 -7.73
N SER A 11 -10.35 21.02 -6.81
CA SER A 11 -10.61 22.44 -7.06
C SER A 11 -10.79 23.21 -5.76
N GLU A 12 -10.42 24.49 -5.73
CA GLU A 12 -10.57 25.38 -4.57
C GLU A 12 -10.04 24.76 -3.26
N HIS A 13 -10.92 24.44 -2.32
CA HIS A 13 -10.60 23.75 -1.06
C HIS A 13 -11.13 22.31 -1.04
N THR A 14 -11.34 21.70 -2.21
CA THR A 14 -11.87 20.35 -2.35
C THR A 14 -10.77 19.36 -2.67
N LEU A 15 -10.70 18.29 -1.88
CA LEU A 15 -9.79 17.16 -2.08
C LEU A 15 -10.60 15.89 -2.34
N ALA A 16 -10.11 15.04 -3.24
CA ALA A 16 -10.51 13.65 -3.27
C ALA A 16 -9.61 12.87 -2.29
N LEU A 17 -10.21 12.08 -1.41
CA LEU A 17 -9.53 11.37 -0.35
C LEU A 17 -9.85 9.88 -0.43
N THR A 18 -8.83 9.06 -0.19
CA THR A 18 -8.97 7.62 0.01
C THR A 18 -8.47 7.25 1.41
N PHE A 19 -9.26 6.46 2.12
CA PHE A 19 -8.97 6.02 3.47
C PHE A 19 -8.60 4.53 3.52
N ASN A 20 -7.83 4.14 4.53
CA ASN A 20 -7.43 2.74 4.72
C ASN A 20 -8.59 1.78 5.06
N ASP A 21 -9.79 2.29 5.34
CA ASP A 21 -11.02 1.53 5.56
C ASP A 21 -11.81 1.29 4.26
N GLY A 22 -11.31 1.76 3.11
CA GLY A 22 -11.94 1.65 1.78
C GLY A 22 -12.93 2.74 1.46
N TYR A 23 -13.18 3.66 2.38
CA TYR A 23 -13.97 4.82 2.05
C TYR A 23 -13.19 5.73 1.12
N GLN A 24 -13.89 6.27 0.12
CA GLN A 24 -13.33 7.29 -0.75
C GLN A 24 -14.39 8.28 -1.17
N GLY A 25 -14.00 9.53 -1.39
CA GLY A 25 -14.92 10.58 -1.79
C GLY A 25 -14.27 11.94 -1.83
N HIS A 26 -15.12 12.97 -1.81
CA HIS A 26 -14.69 14.36 -1.89
C HIS A 26 -14.93 15.06 -0.56
N ALA A 27 -13.91 15.72 -0.04
CA ALA A 27 -13.97 16.57 1.14
C ALA A 27 -13.86 18.04 0.73
N ASP A 28 -14.90 18.82 1.05
CA ASP A 28 -14.87 20.28 0.91
C ASP A 28 -14.38 20.90 2.23
N LEU A 29 -13.20 21.51 2.18
CA LEU A 29 -12.51 22.13 3.32
C LEU A 29 -12.76 23.63 3.44
N SER A 30 -13.63 24.22 2.61
CA SER A 30 -13.87 25.67 2.57
C SER A 30 -14.25 26.25 3.93
N VAL A 31 -15.05 25.52 4.72
CA VAL A 31 -15.45 25.95 6.07
C VAL A 31 -14.26 26.01 7.03
N TYR A 32 -13.31 25.06 6.93
CA TYR A 32 -12.12 25.07 7.76
C TYR A 32 -11.20 26.23 7.38
N PHE A 33 -10.95 26.40 6.08
CA PHE A 33 -10.08 27.47 5.56
C PHE A 33 -10.68 28.88 5.67
N SER A 34 -11.96 29.00 6.01
CA SER A 34 -12.57 30.29 6.38
C SER A 34 -12.26 30.76 7.81
N LYS A 35 -11.66 29.90 8.66
CA LYS A 35 -11.44 30.16 10.09
C LYS A 35 -9.99 29.92 10.48
N LYS A 36 -9.54 30.62 11.54
CA LYS A 36 -8.24 30.31 12.16
C LYS A 36 -8.24 28.89 12.73
N PRO A 37 -7.10 28.17 12.65
CA PRO A 37 -5.82 28.60 12.11
C PRO A 37 -5.70 28.51 10.57
N PHE A 38 -6.57 27.76 9.89
CA PHE A 38 -6.44 27.47 8.45
C PHE A 38 -6.60 28.69 7.53
N SER A 39 -7.31 29.74 7.97
CA SER A 39 -7.42 30.99 7.21
C SER A 39 -6.09 31.72 6.99
N GLU A 40 -5.03 31.34 7.73
CA GLU A 40 -3.68 31.90 7.57
C GLU A 40 -2.83 31.13 6.54
N VAL A 41 -3.33 29.98 6.06
CA VAL A 41 -2.67 29.19 5.03
C VAL A 41 -2.80 29.90 3.68
N LYS A 42 -1.66 30.33 3.12
CA LYS A 42 -1.62 31.07 1.85
C LYS A 42 -1.72 30.18 0.61
N ASP A 43 -1.30 28.92 0.73
CA ASP A 43 -1.26 27.96 -0.36
C ASP A 43 -1.92 26.65 0.06
N PHE A 44 -3.19 26.52 -0.30
CA PHE A 44 -3.97 25.31 0.00
C PHE A 44 -3.38 24.06 -0.66
N LYS A 45 -2.72 24.17 -1.82
CA LYS A 45 -2.20 22.98 -2.51
C LYS A 45 -0.94 22.42 -1.85
N ARG A 46 -0.31 23.20 -0.98
CA ARG A 46 0.95 22.84 -0.31
C ARG A 46 0.70 22.10 1.01
N PHE A 47 -0.08 21.04 0.95
CA PHE A 47 -0.24 20.09 2.06
C PHE A 47 0.76 18.94 1.96
N SER A 48 0.96 18.26 3.08
CA SER A 48 1.64 16.96 3.13
C SER A 48 0.77 15.93 3.83
N LEU A 49 0.92 14.66 3.42
CA LEU A 49 0.35 13.51 4.11
C LEU A 49 1.37 13.02 5.16
N THR A 50 0.96 12.93 6.41
CA THR A 50 1.82 12.51 7.52
C THR A 50 1.81 10.97 7.69
N GLY A 51 2.78 10.41 8.42
CA GLY A 51 2.88 8.94 8.61
C GLY A 51 1.74 8.31 9.42
N ASP A 52 1.06 9.10 10.24
CA ASP A 52 -0.18 8.72 10.93
C ASP A 52 -1.43 8.83 10.04
N GLY A 53 -1.32 9.41 8.85
CA GLY A 53 -2.39 9.51 7.86
C GLY A 53 -3.23 10.79 7.95
N SER A 54 -2.69 11.86 8.53
CA SER A 54 -3.31 13.18 8.66
C SER A 54 -2.83 14.12 7.53
N LEU A 55 -3.60 15.16 7.22
CA LEU A 55 -3.17 16.21 6.27
C LEU A 55 -2.62 17.41 7.03
N ASN A 56 -1.45 17.89 6.63
CA ASN A 56 -0.73 18.98 7.29
C ASN A 56 -0.46 20.14 6.33
N TRP A 57 -0.77 21.37 6.77
CA TRP A 57 -0.40 22.61 6.11
C TRP A 57 0.56 23.41 7.00
N SER A 58 1.87 23.14 6.85
CA SER A 58 2.93 23.86 7.56
C SER A 58 2.74 23.92 9.08
N GLY A 59 2.35 22.80 9.69
CA GLY A 59 2.14 22.65 11.13
C GLY A 59 0.69 22.74 11.59
N ILE A 60 -0.26 23.03 10.68
CA ILE A 60 -1.69 22.99 10.96
C ILE A 60 -2.28 21.69 10.40
N GLU A 61 -2.85 20.85 11.26
CA GLU A 61 -3.24 19.48 10.91
C GLU A 61 -4.76 19.24 10.91
N LEU A 62 -5.21 18.42 9.97
CA LEU A 62 -6.52 17.76 9.98
C LEU A 62 -6.33 16.24 10.08
N SER A 63 -6.91 15.67 11.13
CA SER A 63 -6.87 14.22 11.35
C SER A 63 -7.65 13.46 10.29
N ALA A 64 -7.25 12.21 10.04
CA ALA A 64 -8.01 11.30 9.17
C ALA A 64 -9.49 11.16 9.60
N ALA A 65 -9.78 11.16 10.90
CA ALA A 65 -11.15 11.07 11.41
C ALA A 65 -12.00 12.29 11.02
N THR A 66 -11.47 13.49 11.23
CA THR A 66 -12.15 14.73 10.84
C THR A 66 -12.38 14.78 9.33
N LEU A 67 -11.38 14.40 8.54
CA LEU A 67 -11.49 14.35 7.09
C LEU A 67 -12.54 13.34 6.65
N ARG A 68 -12.59 12.17 7.30
CA ARG A 68 -13.57 11.11 7.02
C ARG A 68 -15.00 11.53 7.27
N ASP A 69 -15.26 12.29 8.34
CA ASP A 69 -16.59 12.76 8.71
C ASP A 69 -17.16 13.77 7.71
N ILE A 70 -16.31 14.58 7.09
CA ILE A 70 -16.72 15.60 6.11
C ILE A 70 -16.65 15.10 4.66
N THR A 71 -16.00 13.97 4.42
CA THR A 71 -15.89 13.37 3.09
C THR A 71 -17.27 12.87 2.66
N LYS A 72 -17.78 13.40 1.56
CA LYS A 72 -18.97 12.87 0.90
C LYS A 72 -18.52 11.86 -0.15
N GLY A 73 -18.78 10.60 0.14
CA GLY A 73 -18.36 9.51 -0.70
C GLY A 73 -19.14 8.25 -0.43
N SER A 74 -18.61 7.16 -0.96
CA SER A 74 -19.14 5.83 -0.70
C SER A 74 -18.02 4.95 -0.18
N GLN A 75 -18.43 3.93 0.56
CA GLN A 75 -17.57 2.78 0.76
C GLN A 75 -17.43 2.13 -0.61
N LYS A 76 -16.28 2.32 -1.25
CA LYS A 76 -15.88 1.33 -2.22
C LYS A 76 -15.35 0.16 -1.40
N PRO A 77 -15.54 -1.09 -1.84
CA PRO A 77 -14.59 -2.12 -1.43
C PRO A 77 -13.22 -1.49 -1.61
N VAL A 78 -12.32 -1.56 -0.61
CA VAL A 78 -10.92 -1.33 -0.93
C VAL A 78 -10.65 -2.36 -2.01
N GLU A 79 -10.61 -1.95 -3.27
CA GLU A 79 -9.89 -2.72 -4.24
C GLU A 79 -8.44 -2.53 -3.83
N PHE A 80 -8.02 -3.29 -2.81
CA PHE A 80 -6.82 -4.10 -2.95
C PHE A 80 -7.10 -5.10 -4.08
N GLY A 81 -7.48 -4.59 -5.25
CA GLY A 81 -7.56 -5.32 -6.48
C GLY A 81 -6.11 -5.57 -6.77
N PHE A 82 -5.64 -6.75 -6.36
CA PHE A 82 -4.35 -7.22 -6.77
C PHE A 82 -4.39 -7.23 -8.29
N ASN A 83 -3.73 -6.26 -8.92
CA ASN A 83 -3.48 -6.33 -10.33
C ASN A 83 -2.46 -7.46 -10.51
N VAL A 84 -2.98 -8.67 -10.67
CA VAL A 84 -2.16 -9.89 -10.81
C VAL A 84 -1.19 -9.73 -11.97
N GLN A 85 -1.58 -9.03 -13.03
CA GLN A 85 -0.74 -8.78 -14.20
C GLN A 85 0.45 -7.88 -13.85
N GLU A 86 0.22 -6.83 -13.06
CA GLU A 86 1.27 -5.93 -12.57
C GLU A 86 2.21 -6.64 -11.59
N MET A 87 1.67 -7.42 -10.65
CA MET A 87 2.46 -8.24 -9.73
C MET A 87 3.33 -9.25 -10.49
N GLU A 88 2.76 -9.96 -11.47
CA GLU A 88 3.51 -10.87 -12.32
C GLU A 88 4.61 -10.13 -13.09
N ALA A 89 4.35 -8.92 -13.58
CA ALA A 89 5.34 -8.11 -14.29
C ALA A 89 6.50 -7.70 -13.36
N VAL A 90 6.20 -7.21 -12.16
CA VAL A 90 7.21 -6.83 -11.15
C VAL A 90 8.07 -8.03 -10.76
N ILE A 91 7.46 -9.19 -10.48
CA ILE A 91 8.20 -10.40 -10.10
C ILE A 91 9.07 -10.91 -11.27
N LYS A 92 8.57 -10.88 -12.51
CA LYS A 92 9.34 -11.28 -13.71
C LYS A 92 10.54 -10.35 -13.93
N GLN A 93 10.32 -9.04 -13.82
CA GLN A 93 11.38 -8.04 -13.97
C GLN A 93 12.45 -8.20 -12.89
N ALA A 94 12.04 -8.28 -11.62
CA ALA A 94 12.96 -8.47 -10.50
C ALA A 94 13.72 -9.80 -10.60
N SER A 95 13.09 -10.86 -11.12
CA SER A 95 13.76 -12.14 -11.37
C SER A 95 14.84 -12.00 -12.44
N TRP A 96 14.54 -11.32 -13.54
CA TRP A 96 15.48 -11.07 -14.63
C TRP A 96 16.68 -10.24 -14.15
N GLU A 97 16.44 -9.12 -13.49
CA GLU A 97 17.47 -8.25 -12.91
C GLU A 97 18.32 -8.99 -11.88
N SER A 98 17.67 -9.78 -11.00
CA SER A 98 18.36 -10.59 -10.00
C SER A 98 19.32 -11.60 -10.61
N MET A 99 18.95 -12.24 -11.74
CA MET A 99 19.81 -13.15 -12.47
C MET A 99 20.93 -12.42 -13.23
N MET A 100 20.63 -11.31 -13.90
CA MET A 100 21.62 -10.52 -14.65
C MET A 100 22.70 -9.94 -13.74
N GLU A 101 22.29 -9.39 -12.59
CA GLU A 101 23.18 -8.73 -11.64
C GLU A 101 23.82 -9.72 -10.65
N GLY A 102 23.41 -11.00 -10.66
CA GLY A 102 23.83 -11.99 -9.67
C GLY A 102 23.43 -11.59 -8.24
N ARG A 103 22.31 -10.86 -8.10
CA ARG A 103 21.84 -10.22 -6.87
C ARG A 103 20.48 -10.77 -6.42
N PRO A 104 20.45 -11.83 -5.60
CA PRO A 104 19.22 -12.45 -5.11
C PRO A 104 18.32 -11.49 -4.31
N ASP A 105 18.91 -10.46 -3.72
CA ASP A 105 18.25 -9.46 -2.89
C ASP A 105 17.24 -8.59 -3.67
N ILE A 106 17.44 -8.42 -4.98
CA ILE A 106 16.49 -7.70 -5.87
C ILE A 106 15.14 -8.45 -5.90
N LEU A 107 15.19 -9.75 -6.20
CA LEU A 107 13.99 -10.60 -6.21
C LEU A 107 13.39 -10.75 -4.81
N GLN A 108 14.24 -10.83 -3.77
CA GLN A 108 13.81 -10.88 -2.38
C GLN A 108 13.00 -9.64 -1.99
N ALA A 109 13.49 -8.44 -2.32
CA ALA A 109 12.82 -7.19 -1.99
C ALA A 109 11.42 -7.11 -2.62
N ALA A 110 11.31 -7.51 -3.90
CA ALA A 110 10.04 -7.56 -4.61
C ALA A 110 9.04 -8.53 -3.94
N ILE A 111 9.46 -9.77 -3.65
CA ILE A 111 8.60 -10.77 -3.03
C ILE A 111 8.21 -10.37 -1.59
N ARG A 112 9.16 -9.83 -0.81
CA ARG A 112 8.94 -9.49 0.60
C ARG A 112 7.76 -8.53 0.78
N SER A 113 7.67 -7.49 -0.06
CA SER A 113 6.56 -6.54 -0.03
C SER A 113 5.20 -7.24 -0.14
N TYR A 114 5.07 -8.20 -1.06
CA TYR A 114 3.83 -8.95 -1.22
C TYR A 114 3.62 -9.98 -0.10
N VAL A 115 4.67 -10.61 0.43
CA VAL A 115 4.56 -11.52 1.57
C VAL A 115 4.05 -10.80 2.82
N GLU A 116 4.49 -9.56 3.04
CA GLU A 116 3.98 -8.71 4.13
C GLU A 116 2.49 -8.39 3.94
N GLN A 117 2.03 -8.20 2.71
CA GLN A 117 0.61 -7.93 2.39
C GLN A 117 -0.31 -9.16 2.55
N PHE A 118 0.14 -10.34 2.13
CA PHE A 118 -0.64 -11.59 2.27
C PHE A 118 -0.51 -12.21 3.66
N GLY A 119 0.57 -11.94 4.36
CA GLY A 119 0.91 -12.56 5.64
C GLY A 119 1.83 -13.75 5.45
N HIS A 120 2.95 -13.73 6.18
CA HIS A 120 4.03 -14.71 6.07
C HIS A 120 3.56 -16.16 6.25
N GLY A 121 2.69 -16.43 7.23
CA GLY A 121 2.20 -17.79 7.49
C GLY A 121 1.45 -18.37 6.30
N GLN A 122 0.53 -17.58 5.73
CA GLN A 122 -0.30 -17.98 4.59
C GLN A 122 0.54 -18.23 3.35
N VAL A 123 1.51 -17.35 3.05
CA VAL A 123 2.39 -17.54 1.88
C VAL A 123 3.30 -18.76 2.05
N ILE A 124 3.89 -18.98 3.22
CA ILE A 124 4.79 -20.12 3.47
C ILE A 124 4.05 -21.45 3.33
N GLU A 125 2.81 -21.50 3.84
CA GLU A 125 1.93 -22.67 3.69
C GLU A 125 1.60 -22.92 2.22
N LYS A 126 1.18 -21.89 1.49
CA LYS A 126 0.89 -21.96 0.06
C LYS A 126 2.11 -22.39 -0.77
N ALA A 127 3.30 -21.91 -0.40
CA ALA A 127 4.56 -22.25 -1.06
C ALA A 127 5.03 -23.70 -0.82
N GLY A 128 4.38 -24.44 0.10
CA GLY A 128 4.77 -25.82 0.42
C GLY A 128 6.15 -25.95 1.06
N ILE A 129 6.69 -24.88 1.65
CA ILE A 129 8.04 -24.89 2.21
C ILE A 129 8.04 -25.63 3.55
N LYS A 130 8.69 -26.80 3.58
CA LYS A 130 8.76 -27.68 4.76
C LYS A 130 9.39 -27.03 6.00
N SER A 131 10.34 -26.11 5.80
CA SER A 131 11.04 -25.42 6.89
C SER A 131 10.63 -23.95 6.96
N ARG A 132 9.76 -23.62 7.91
CA ARG A 132 9.35 -22.22 8.18
C ARG A 132 10.56 -21.33 8.45
N THR A 133 11.55 -21.85 9.20
CA THR A 133 12.81 -21.15 9.49
C THR A 133 13.59 -20.79 8.22
N SER A 134 13.61 -21.69 7.22
CA SER A 134 14.25 -21.43 5.93
C SER A 134 13.52 -20.33 5.15
N ALA A 135 12.19 -20.35 5.17
CA ALA A 135 11.40 -19.32 4.47
C ALA A 135 11.56 -17.94 5.13
N TYR A 136 11.50 -17.86 6.45
CA TYR A 136 11.74 -16.60 7.18
C TYR A 136 13.15 -16.07 6.94
N ARG A 137 14.17 -16.96 6.90
CA ARG A 137 15.53 -16.55 6.57
C ARG A 137 15.58 -15.93 5.19
N SER A 138 15.03 -16.59 4.16
CA SER A 138 15.02 -16.08 2.79
C SER A 138 14.24 -14.78 2.60
N LEU A 139 13.47 -14.32 3.58
CA LEU A 139 12.74 -13.04 3.55
C LEU A 139 13.43 -11.93 4.36
N LYS A 140 14.51 -12.25 5.08
CA LYS A 140 15.29 -11.26 5.84
C LYS A 140 16.31 -10.54 4.94
N PRO A 141 16.31 -9.19 4.90
CA PRO A 141 17.24 -8.40 4.08
C PRO A 141 18.71 -8.70 4.34
N GLU A 142 19.05 -9.10 5.56
CA GLU A 142 20.43 -9.29 6.00
C GLU A 142 21.00 -10.67 5.61
N THR A 143 20.26 -11.44 4.82
CA THR A 143 20.63 -12.80 4.43
C THR A 143 20.82 -12.90 2.93
N THR A 144 21.66 -13.83 2.49
CA THR A 144 21.72 -14.24 1.08
C THR A 144 20.65 -15.30 0.85
N PRO A 145 19.52 -14.97 0.22
CA PRO A 145 18.42 -15.90 0.07
C PRO A 145 18.74 -16.97 -0.98
N ASN A 146 18.15 -18.15 -0.80
CA ASN A 146 18.18 -19.19 -1.82
C ASN A 146 17.14 -18.85 -2.91
N PHE A 147 17.60 -18.72 -4.15
CA PHE A 147 16.74 -18.49 -5.32
C PHE A 147 15.57 -19.48 -5.41
N GLY A 148 15.79 -20.77 -5.15
CA GLY A 148 14.72 -21.76 -5.18
C GLY A 148 13.61 -21.47 -4.18
N THR A 149 13.96 -20.96 -2.99
CA THR A 149 12.98 -20.54 -1.98
C THR A 149 12.27 -19.25 -2.39
N LEU A 150 12.98 -18.28 -2.99
CA LEU A 150 12.35 -17.06 -3.50
C LEU A 150 11.35 -17.38 -4.60
N VAL A 151 11.69 -18.26 -5.55
CA VAL A 151 10.77 -18.69 -6.61
C VAL A 151 9.51 -19.31 -6.00
N GLN A 152 9.64 -20.24 -5.05
CA GLN A 152 8.49 -20.84 -4.36
C GLN A 152 7.59 -19.79 -3.68
N LEU A 153 8.18 -18.81 -3.00
CA LEU A 153 7.44 -17.72 -2.37
C LEU A 153 6.75 -16.80 -3.39
N GLY A 154 7.42 -16.48 -4.50
CA GLY A 154 6.86 -15.68 -5.59
C GLY A 154 5.66 -16.35 -6.26
N HIS A 155 5.74 -17.66 -6.53
CA HIS A 155 4.61 -18.43 -7.04
C HIS A 155 3.42 -18.40 -6.07
N ALA A 156 3.66 -18.64 -4.79
CA ALA A 156 2.62 -18.62 -3.76
C ALA A 156 1.92 -17.27 -3.66
N VAL A 157 2.69 -16.17 -3.73
CA VAL A 157 2.15 -14.80 -3.76
C VAL A 157 1.21 -14.58 -4.95
N ILE A 158 1.61 -15.01 -6.15
CA ILE A 158 0.79 -14.87 -7.37
C ILE A 158 -0.50 -15.70 -7.27
N GLU A 159 -0.42 -16.92 -6.74
CA GLU A 159 -1.60 -17.78 -6.56
C GLU A 159 -2.59 -17.17 -5.56
N LEU A 160 -2.10 -16.66 -4.43
CA LEU A 160 -2.95 -15.97 -3.44
C LEU A 160 -3.60 -14.71 -4.02
N ALA A 161 -2.88 -13.98 -4.87
CA ALA A 161 -3.43 -12.83 -5.59
C ALA A 161 -4.58 -13.25 -6.52
N LYS A 162 -4.38 -14.32 -7.31
CA LYS A 162 -5.41 -14.89 -8.19
C LYS A 162 -6.65 -15.32 -7.40
N GLU A 163 -6.47 -16.02 -6.28
CA GLU A 163 -7.57 -16.46 -5.42
C GLU A 163 -8.39 -15.29 -4.88
N ARG A 164 -7.73 -14.21 -4.42
CA ARG A 164 -8.45 -13.00 -3.97
C ARG A 164 -9.25 -12.33 -5.08
N THR A 165 -8.75 -12.31 -6.32
CA THR A 165 -9.52 -11.78 -7.46
C THR A 165 -10.68 -12.69 -7.89
N THR A 166 -10.62 -14.00 -7.59
CA THR A 166 -11.68 -14.96 -7.98
C THR A 166 -12.78 -15.06 -6.92
N THR A 167 -12.47 -14.78 -5.65
CA THR A 167 -13.41 -14.89 -4.52
C THR A 167 -14.17 -13.57 -4.24
N GLY A 168 -13.81 -12.49 -4.93
CA GLY A 168 -14.44 -11.16 -4.83
C GLY A 168 -15.42 -10.82 -5.95
N GLY A 169 -15.84 -11.81 -6.76
CA GLY A 169 -16.82 -11.67 -7.85
C GLY A 169 -18.20 -12.17 -7.46
#